data_AF-A0A932LEH6-F1
#
_entry.id   AF-A0A932LEH6-F1
#
_cell.length_a   1.000
_cell.length_b   1.000
_cell.length_c   1.000
_cell.angle_alpha   90.00
_cell.angle_beta   90.00
_cell.angle_gamma   90.00
#
_symmetry.space_group_name_H-M   'P 1'
#
loop_
_entity.id
_entity.type
_entity.pdbx_description
1 polymer ?
#
loop_
_entity_poly.entity_id
_entity_poly.type
_entity_poly.pdbx_seq_one_letter_code
_entity_poly.pdbx_strand_id
1 'polypeptide(L)' 'MRGLGRGLQLFGLFLPPAAIVLELVHAVSLGQMLLILVAGVSVFWIGRIVEGYSQ' A
#
# COMPACT_ATOMS: atom_id res chain seq x y z
N MET A 1 6.98 15.83 7.92
CA MET A 1 6.66 15.34 6.55
C MET A 1 7.44 14.08 6.17
N ARG A 2 8.77 14.01 6.39
CA ARG A 2 9.60 12.83 6.04
C ARG A 2 9.16 11.50 6.69
N GLY A 3 8.84 11.52 7.98
CA GLY A 3 8.34 10.34 8.71
C GLY A 3 6.97 9.86 8.23
N LEU A 4 6.06 10.78 7.90
CA LEU A 4 4.75 10.46 7.33
C LEU A 4 4.87 9.83 5.95
N GLY A 5 5.74 10.38 5.10
CA GLY A 5 6.02 9.83 3.77
C GLY A 5 6.58 8.39 3.82
N ARG A 6 7.52 8.13 4.73
CA ARG A 6 8.03 6.77 4.98
C ARG A 6 6.98 5.82 5.53
N GLY A 7 6.13 6.29 6.45
CA GLY A 7 5.04 5.49 7.00
C GLY A 7 4.05 5.05 5.92
N LEU A 8 3.66 5.97 5.03
CA LEU A 8 2.80 5.68 3.89
C LEU A 8 3.45 4.72 2.89
N GLN A 9 4.75 4.89 2.60
CA GLN A 9 5.49 3.95 1.74
C GLN A 9 5.55 2.55 2.34
N LEU A 10 5.85 2.41 3.62
CA LEU A 10 5.85 1.10 4.28
C LEU A 10 4.46 0.48 4.23
N PHE A 11 3.41 1.23 4.55
CA PHE A 11 2.04 0.73 4.49
C PHE A 11 1.63 0.29 3.08
N GLY A 12 1.93 1.10 2.07
CA GLY A 12 1.68 0.78 0.66
C GLY A 12 2.49 -0.41 0.14
N LEU A 13 3.66 -0.69 0.74
CA LEU A 13 4.48 -1.86 0.41
C LEU A 13 3.98 -3.13 1.08
N PHE A 14 3.44 -3.05 2.30
CA PHE A 14 2.93 -4.20 3.04
C PHE A 14 1.51 -4.61 2.65
N LEU A 15 0.69 -3.68 2.14
CA LEU A 15 -0.68 -3.98 1.71
C LEU A 15 -0.78 -5.07 0.62
N PRO A 16 0.01 -5.02 -0.47
CA PRO A 16 -0.05 -6.02 -1.53
C PRO A 16 0.24 -7.45 -1.09
N PRO A 17 1.36 -7.76 -0.39
CA PRO A 17 1.61 -9.12 0.09
C PRO A 17 0.56 -9.57 1.13
N ALA A 18 0.07 -8.67 1.97
CA ALA A 18 -1.02 -9.00 2.90
C ALA A 18 -2.32 -9.37 2.15
N ALA A 19 -2.66 -8.64 1.09
CA ALA A 19 -3.85 -8.91 0.27
C ALA A 19 -3.76 -10.28 -0.43
N ILE A 20 -2.58 -10.66 -0.93
CA ILE A 20 -2.33 -11.96 -1.54
C ILE A 20 -2.55 -13.08 -0.52
N VAL A 21 -2.02 -12.93 0.70
CA VAL A 21 -2.23 -13.91 1.78
C VAL A 21 -3.71 -14.03 2.15
N LEU A 22 -4.43 -12.90 2.20
CA LEU A 22 -5.87 -12.90 2.49
C LEU A 22 -6.71 -13.58 1.39
N GLU A 23 -6.31 -13.45 0.13
CA GLU A 23 -6.96 -14.13 -1.00
C GLU A 23 -6.69 -15.64 -0.98
N LEU A 24 -5.45 -16.04 -0.64
CA LEU A 24 -5.05 -17.44 -0.47
C LEU A 24 -5.84 -18.17 0.62
N VAL A 25 -6.20 -17.48 1.70
CA VAL A 25 -7.09 -18.03 2.75
C VAL A 25 -8.58 -17.82 2.44
N HIS A 26 -8.89 -17.37 1.22
CA HIS A 26 -10.23 -17.07 0.73
C HIS A 26 -11.02 -16.07 1.61
N ALA A 27 -10.33 -15.22 2.36
CA ALA A 27 -10.95 -14.17 3.18
C ALA A 27 -11.37 -12.95 2.34
N VAL A 28 -10.76 -12.75 1.17
CA VAL A 28 -11.14 -11.73 0.19
C VAL A 28 -11.24 -12.35 -1.21
N SER A 29 -12.11 -11.80 -2.04
CA SER A 29 -12.22 -12.18 -3.45
C SER A 29 -11.05 -11.63 -4.27
N LEU A 30 -10.77 -12.26 -5.42
CA LEU A 30 -9.75 -11.80 -6.36
C LEU A 30 -9.93 -10.32 -6.75
N GLY A 31 -11.17 -9.89 -7.01
CA GLY A 31 -11.48 -8.49 -7.34
C GLY A 31 -11.12 -7.52 -6.20
N GLN A 32 -11.38 -7.91 -4.95
CA GLN A 32 -10.99 -7.12 -3.78
C GLN A 32 -9.47 -7.09 -3.58
N MET A 33 -8.78 -8.22 -3.82
CA MET A 33 -7.31 -8.27 -3.78
C MET A 33 -6.70 -7.27 -4.76
N LEU A 34 -7.20 -7.23 -6.00
CA LEU A 34 -6.74 -6.29 -7.02
C LEU A 34 -6.97 -4.83 -6.61
N LEU A 35 -8.12 -4.51 -6.02
CA LEU A 35 -8.39 -3.17 -5.48
C LEU A 35 -7.41 -2.78 -4.37
N ILE A 36 -7.12 -3.70 -3.45
CA ILE A 36 -6.15 -3.47 -2.37
C ILE A 36 -4.73 -3.29 -2.95
N LEU A 37 -4.39 -4.04 -4.00
CA LEU A 37 -3.11 -3.91 -4.69
C LEU A 37 -2.95 -2.51 -5.30
N VAL A 38 -3.96 -2.04 -6.04
CA VAL A 38 -3.98 -0.69 -6.62
C VAL A 38 -3.90 0.37 -5.52
N ALA A 39 -4.69 0.22 -4.46
CA ALA A 39 -4.66 1.13 -3.31
C ALA A 39 -3.28 1.18 -2.65
N GLY A 40 -2.64 0.03 -2.44
CA GLY A 40 -1.30 -0.06 -1.87
C GLY A 40 -0.25 0.67 -2.71
N VAL A 41 -0.27 0.45 -4.03
CA VAL A 41 0.63 1.16 -4.97
C VAL A 41 0.37 2.67 -4.96
N SER A 42 -0.90 3.10 -4.97
CA SER A 42 -1.25 4.51 -4.88
C SER A 42 -0.75 5.15 -3.58
N VAL A 43 -0.96 4.48 -2.45
CA VAL A 43 -0.50 4.96 -1.13
C VAL A 43 1.03 5.05 -1.06
N PHE A 44 1.73 4.08 -1.65
CA PHE A 44 3.19 4.13 -1.75
C PHE A 44 3.67 5.38 -2.50
N TRP A 45 3.09 5.66 -3.67
CA TRP A 45 3.44 6.83 -4.47
C TRP A 45 3.08 8.15 -3.77
N ILE A 46 1.92 8.22 -3.11
CA ILE A 46 1.55 9.38 -2.29
C ILE A 46 2.60 9.58 -1.18
N GLY A 47 2.99 8.51 -0.49
CA GLY A 47 4.05 8.56 0.52
C GLY A 47 5.38 9.08 -0.03
N ARG A 48 5.74 8.72 -1.26
CA ARG A 48 6.94 9.21 -1.95
C ARG A 48 6.87 10.71 -2.27
N ILE A 49 5.73 11.18 -2.74
CA ILE A 49 5.49 12.61 -3.00
C ILE A 49 5.55 13.40 -1.68
N VAL A 50 4.89 12.90 -0.63
CA VAL A 50 4.88 13.55 0.71
C VAL A 50 6.26 13.57 1.35
N GLU A 51 7.08 12.53 1.17
CA GLU A 51 8.48 12.55 1.60
C GLU A 51 9.29 13.59 0.79
N GLY A 52 9.03 13.71 -0.52
CA GLY A 52 9.69 14.69 -1.40
C GLY A 52 9.45 16.14 -1.00
N TYR A 53 8.27 16.49 -0.49
CA TYR A 53 7.97 17.84 0.04
C TYR A 53 8.68 18.17 1.37
N SER A 54 9.43 17.22 1.93
CA SER A 54 10.16 17.40 3.19
C SER A 54 11.66 17.57 3.02
N GLN A 55 12.14 17.64 1.78
CA GLN A 55 13.48 18.08 1.42
C GLN A 55 13.58 19.59 1.49
#